data_AF-A0A7K1WZK8-F1
#
_entry.id   AF-A0A7K1WZK8-F1
#
_cell.length_a   1.000
_cell.length_b   1.000
_cell.length_c   1.000
_cell.angle_alpha   90.00
_cell.angle_beta   90.00
_cell.angle_gamma   90.00
#
_symmetry.space_group_name_H-M   'P 1'
#
loop_
_entity.id
_entity.type
_entity.pdbx_description
1 polymer ?
#
loop_
_entity_poly.entity_id
_entity_poly.type
_entity_poly.pdbx_seq_one_letter_code
_entity_poly.pdbx_strand_id
1 'polypeptide(L)'
;MINFSSYFIRLTEFENLNGYLEGVISFKENFLIINEIEFKYSELENLLIYGNSFSGEKTKNYRYGPMYGNGVENLISFTHNGIKIEKHFQLNSERHLDELQNSLIHIITEDKIPFKKEYLNFINEEHRSYILFEFLIGKLIQEKKIDYKEGVNMVKFNSNKDITEFKAKYCA
;
A
#
# COMPACT_ATOMS: atom_id res chain seq x y z
N MET A 1 45.40 -3.60 -3.53
CA MET A 1 44.82 -2.74 -2.47
C MET A 1 43.31 -2.88 -2.53
N ILE A 2 42.72 -3.44 -1.48
CA ILE A 2 41.31 -3.82 -1.45
C ILE A 2 40.48 -2.58 -1.09
N ASN A 3 39.41 -2.35 -1.85
CA ASN A 3 38.41 -1.28 -1.75
C ASN A 3 37.66 -1.28 -0.41
N PHE A 4 38.33 -1.03 0.71
CA PHE A 4 37.66 -0.93 2.01
C PHE A 4 36.88 0.39 2.18
N SER A 5 37.33 1.48 1.53
CA SER A 5 36.72 2.81 1.68
C SER A 5 35.31 2.92 1.06
N SER A 6 35.04 2.24 -0.05
CA SER A 6 33.73 2.31 -0.72
C SER A 6 32.61 1.59 0.03
N TYR A 7 32.93 0.56 0.83
CA TYR A 7 31.95 -0.17 1.63
C TYR A 7 31.46 0.64 2.85
N PHE A 8 32.33 1.42 3.49
CA PHE A 8 31.93 2.28 4.62
C PHE A 8 31.03 3.44 4.18
N ILE A 9 31.27 4.02 2.99
CA ILE A 9 30.44 5.11 2.45
C ILE A 9 28.98 4.63 2.28
N ARG A 10 28.77 3.41 1.75
CA ARG A 10 27.42 2.84 1.57
C ARG A 10 26.62 2.64 2.85
N LEU A 11 27.27 2.38 3.99
CA LEU A 11 26.56 2.21 5.26
C LEU A 11 26.05 3.53 5.83
N THR A 12 26.72 4.65 5.52
CA THR A 12 26.28 5.99 5.92
C THR A 12 25.20 6.59 5.00
N GLU A 13 24.90 5.93 3.88
CA GLU A 13 23.87 6.36 2.93
C GLU A 13 22.44 6.02 3.42
N PHE A 14 22.28 5.10 4.37
CA PHE A 14 20.96 4.73 4.89
C PHE A 14 20.59 5.53 6.14
N GLU A 15 19.29 5.76 6.34
CA GLU A 15 18.77 6.40 7.55
C GLU A 15 19.10 5.60 8.82
N ASN A 16 19.29 6.29 9.95
CA ASN A 16 19.52 5.62 11.22
C ASN A 16 18.19 5.11 11.79
N LEU A 17 18.12 3.79 12.04
CA LEU A 17 16.99 3.18 12.73
C LEU A 17 17.16 3.31 14.24
N ASN A 18 16.12 3.80 14.91
CA ASN A 18 16.07 3.94 16.37
C ASN A 18 15.12 2.91 17.01
N GLY A 19 15.23 1.63 16.62
CA GLY A 19 14.33 0.58 17.12
C GLY A 19 14.79 -0.85 16.79
N TYR A 20 14.00 -1.82 17.23
CA TYR A 20 14.19 -3.25 16.95
C TYR A 20 13.11 -3.74 15.97
N LEU A 21 13.51 -4.55 15.00
CA LEU A 21 12.56 -5.29 14.18
C LEU A 21 11.99 -6.45 15.00
N GLU A 22 10.69 -6.48 15.21
CA GLU A 22 10.01 -7.53 15.96
C GLU A 22 8.77 -8.01 15.22
N GLY A 23 8.76 -9.31 14.89
CA GLY A 23 7.60 -9.99 14.36
C GLY A 23 7.36 -9.79 12.86
N VAL A 24 6.16 -10.18 12.40
CA VAL A 24 5.79 -10.25 10.98
C VAL A 24 4.31 -9.89 10.83
N ILE A 25 4.01 -9.17 9.76
CA ILE A 25 2.65 -8.91 9.29
C ILE A 25 2.43 -9.71 8.01
N SER A 26 1.30 -10.40 7.89
CA SER A 26 0.95 -11.15 6.68
C SER A 26 -0.51 -10.95 6.33
N PHE A 27 -0.75 -10.50 5.09
CA PHE A 27 -2.08 -10.42 4.51
C PHE A 27 -2.42 -11.78 3.92
N LYS A 28 -3.42 -12.47 4.50
CA LYS A 28 -4.01 -13.69 3.93
C LYS A 28 -5.33 -13.33 3.26
N GLU A 29 -6.00 -14.32 2.66
CA GLU A 29 -7.24 -14.11 1.91
C GLU A 29 -8.39 -13.58 2.79
N ASN A 30 -8.57 -14.14 3.99
CA ASN A 30 -9.71 -13.84 4.87
C ASN A 30 -9.32 -13.20 6.21
N PHE A 31 -8.02 -13.09 6.50
CA PHE A 31 -7.51 -12.59 7.76
C PHE A 31 -6.14 -11.94 7.61
N LEU A 32 -5.85 -11.03 8.53
CA LEU A 32 -4.55 -10.42 8.76
C LEU A 32 -3.85 -11.20 9.89
N ILE A 33 -2.59 -11.56 9.70
CA ILE A 33 -1.77 -12.13 10.77
C ILE A 33 -0.80 -11.07 11.25
N ILE A 34 -0.76 -10.81 12.56
CA ILE A 34 0.29 -10.02 13.22
C ILE A 34 0.87 -10.86 14.35
N ASN A 35 2.16 -11.18 14.26
CA ASN A 35 2.88 -11.94 15.30
C ASN A 35 2.14 -13.22 15.71
N GLU A 36 1.70 -14.00 14.71
CA GLU A 36 0.94 -15.27 14.88
C GLU A 36 -0.51 -15.13 15.36
N ILE A 37 -0.98 -13.91 15.61
CA ILE A 37 -2.39 -13.65 15.95
C ILE A 37 -3.18 -13.36 14.68
N GLU A 38 -4.25 -14.12 14.46
CA GLU A 38 -5.17 -13.94 13.34
C GLU A 38 -6.27 -12.93 13.67
N PHE A 39 -6.49 -11.98 12.76
CA PHE A 39 -7.57 -11.01 12.80
C PHE A 39 -8.39 -11.12 11.53
N LYS A 40 -9.65 -11.56 11.62
CA LYS A 40 -10.52 -11.64 10.44
C LYS A 40 -10.83 -10.24 9.93
N TYR A 41 -10.71 -10.04 8.62
CA TYR A 41 -10.98 -8.73 8.00
C TYR A 41 -12.38 -8.20 8.29
N SER A 42 -13.38 -9.09 8.33
CA SER A 42 -14.77 -8.74 8.63
C SER A 42 -15.00 -8.20 10.04
N GLU A 43 -14.05 -8.43 10.95
CA GLU A 43 -14.10 -8.01 12.36
C GLU A 43 -13.21 -6.79 12.63
N LEU A 44 -12.58 -6.22 11.59
CA LEU A 44 -11.74 -5.04 11.72
C LEU A 44 -12.59 -3.77 11.62
N GLU A 45 -12.46 -2.92 12.63
CA GLU A 45 -13.07 -1.61 12.64
C GLU A 45 -11.99 -0.53 12.47
N ASN A 46 -12.35 0.61 11.87
CA ASN A 46 -11.45 1.77 11.73
C ASN A 46 -10.08 1.42 11.14
N LEU A 47 -10.04 0.49 10.17
CA LEU A 47 -8.82 0.09 9.48
C LEU A 47 -8.18 1.29 8.79
N LEU A 48 -6.89 1.43 8.98
CA LEU A 48 -6.02 2.44 8.38
C LEU A 48 -4.70 1.77 8.02
N ILE A 49 -4.28 1.92 6.76
CA ILE A 49 -3.01 1.37 6.27
C ILE A 49 -2.27 2.46 5.52
N TYR A 50 -1.02 2.68 5.91
CA TYR A 50 -0.04 3.46 5.19
C TYR A 50 1.10 2.52 4.79
N GLY A 51 1.35 2.41 3.49
CA GLY A 51 2.31 1.47 2.91
C GLY A 51 2.95 2.13 1.72
N ASN A 52 3.80 3.13 1.96
CA ASN A 52 4.31 4.04 0.93
C ASN A 52 5.84 4.15 0.97
N SER A 53 6.46 3.59 2.01
CA SER A 53 7.90 3.66 2.22
C SER A 53 8.52 2.27 2.11
N PHE A 54 9.61 2.11 1.36
CA PHE A 54 10.36 0.85 1.29
C PHE A 54 11.87 1.04 1.37
N SER A 55 12.57 -0.01 1.80
CA SER A 55 14.02 0.01 1.96
C SER A 55 14.72 0.21 0.61
N GLY A 56 15.63 1.18 0.55
CA GLY A 56 16.33 1.57 -0.67
C GLY A 56 15.63 2.67 -1.48
N GLU A 57 14.51 3.20 -1.01
CA GLU A 57 13.90 4.39 -1.61
C GLU A 57 14.77 5.63 -1.43
N LYS A 58 14.81 6.52 -2.42
CA LYS A 58 15.58 7.77 -2.32
C LYS A 58 14.87 8.73 -1.39
N THR A 59 15.55 9.17 -0.33
CA THR A 59 15.05 10.23 0.54
C THR A 59 15.16 11.60 -0.14
N LYS A 60 14.43 12.58 0.35
CA LYS A 60 14.55 13.99 -0.09
C LYS A 60 15.78 14.70 0.53
N ASN A 61 16.58 14.00 1.33
CA ASN A 61 17.71 14.59 2.04
C ASN A 61 19.01 14.44 1.24
N TYR A 62 19.27 15.42 0.37
CA TYR A 62 20.43 15.40 -0.54
C TYR A 62 21.63 16.22 -0.05
N ARG A 63 21.60 16.74 1.18
CA ARG A 63 22.56 17.75 1.65
C ARG A 63 24.02 17.27 1.63
N TYR A 64 24.24 15.96 1.76
CA TYR A 64 25.58 15.36 1.89
C TYR A 64 25.83 14.19 0.91
N GLY A 65 24.97 14.00 -0.09
CA GLY A 65 25.02 12.86 -1.02
C GLY A 65 23.67 12.14 -1.16
N PRO A 66 23.61 11.04 -1.94
CA PRO A 66 22.41 10.21 -1.97
C PRO A 66 22.16 9.60 -0.59
N MET A 67 20.91 9.67 -0.13
CA MET A 67 20.49 9.06 1.13
C MET A 67 19.22 8.24 0.88
N TYR A 68 19.17 7.03 1.42
CA TYR A 68 18.12 6.05 1.20
C TYR A 68 17.35 5.72 2.49
N GLY A 69 16.03 5.56 2.36
CA GLY A 69 15.17 5.14 3.46
C GLY A 69 15.31 3.65 3.74
N ASN A 70 14.98 3.22 4.95
CA ASN A 70 14.91 1.81 5.34
C ASN A 70 13.50 1.25 5.19
N GLY A 71 12.52 2.06 4.77
CA GLY A 71 11.16 1.57 4.53
C GLY A 71 10.33 1.39 5.79
N VAL A 72 10.60 2.14 6.86
CA VAL A 72 9.95 1.96 8.17
C VAL A 72 8.81 2.94 8.43
N GLU A 73 8.57 3.89 7.52
CA GLU A 73 7.49 4.88 7.62
C GLU A 73 6.12 4.31 7.18
N ASN A 74 5.86 3.05 7.51
CA ASN A 74 4.58 2.39 7.25
C ASN A 74 3.84 2.12 8.55
N LEU A 75 2.52 1.97 8.45
CA LEU A 75 1.63 1.81 9.60
C LEU A 75 0.42 0.97 9.20
N ILE A 76 0.02 0.07 10.09
CA ILE A 76 -1.32 -0.49 10.11
C ILE A 76 -1.96 -0.21 11.46
N SER A 77 -3.20 0.28 11.43
CA SER A 77 -3.99 0.55 12.62
C SER A 77 -5.42 0.08 12.40
N PHE A 78 -6.02 -0.54 13.41
CA PHE A 78 -7.43 -0.92 13.42
C PHE A 78 -7.92 -1.11 14.85
N THR A 79 -9.22 -1.26 15.01
CA THR A 79 -9.86 -1.64 16.26
C THR A 79 -10.40 -3.07 16.11
N HIS A 80 -10.16 -3.90 17.11
CA HIS A 80 -10.69 -5.26 17.19
C HIS A 80 -11.17 -5.53 18.61
N ASN A 81 -12.44 -5.94 18.75
CA ASN A 81 -13.09 -6.12 20.06
C ASN A 81 -12.95 -4.92 21.00
N GLY A 82 -13.06 -3.70 20.46
CA GLY A 82 -12.92 -2.44 21.20
C GLY A 82 -11.48 -2.04 21.57
N ILE A 83 -10.48 -2.82 21.17
CA ILE A 83 -9.06 -2.52 21.44
C ILE A 83 -8.42 -1.99 20.16
N LYS A 84 -7.81 -0.80 20.24
CA LYS A 84 -7.00 -0.26 19.15
C LYS A 84 -5.66 -0.99 19.09
N ILE A 85 -5.34 -1.51 17.91
CA ILE A 85 -4.07 -2.13 17.57
C ILE A 85 -3.39 -1.25 16.54
N GLU A 86 -2.14 -0.90 16.79
CA GLU A 86 -1.33 -0.06 15.91
C GLU A 86 0.08 -0.65 15.82
N LYS A 87 0.57 -0.83 14.59
CA LYS A 87 1.88 -1.40 14.31
C LYS A 87 2.56 -0.65 13.17
N HIS A 88 3.77 -0.17 13.42
CA HIS A 88 4.69 0.23 12.38
C HIS A 88 5.34 -1.00 11.76
N PHE A 89 5.66 -0.96 10.47
CA PHE A 89 6.29 -2.07 9.79
C PHE A 89 7.26 -1.63 8.72
N GLN A 90 8.18 -2.54 8.37
CA GLN A 90 9.17 -2.33 7.34
C GLN A 90 8.78 -3.02 6.04
N LEU A 91 8.90 -2.34 4.91
CA LEU A 91 8.90 -2.97 3.59
C LEU A 91 10.33 -3.06 3.07
N ASN A 92 10.84 -4.28 2.86
CA ASN A 92 12.26 -4.47 2.54
C ASN A 92 12.65 -4.14 1.09
N SER A 93 11.67 -3.84 0.23
CA SER A 93 11.89 -3.52 -1.17
C SER A 93 10.62 -2.98 -1.82
N GLU A 94 10.76 -2.37 -2.99
CA GLU A 94 9.66 -1.95 -3.86
C GLU A 94 8.73 -3.12 -4.21
N ARG A 95 9.29 -4.32 -4.40
CA ARG A 95 8.50 -5.54 -4.63
C ARG A 95 7.53 -5.84 -3.47
N HIS A 96 7.94 -5.64 -2.21
CA HIS A 96 7.03 -5.84 -1.08
C HIS A 96 5.95 -4.76 -1.00
N LEU A 97 6.26 -3.54 -1.46
CA LEU A 97 5.26 -2.49 -1.65
C LEU A 97 4.22 -2.92 -2.69
N ASP A 98 4.65 -3.42 -3.85
CA ASP A 98 3.73 -3.93 -4.89
C ASP A 98 2.84 -5.07 -4.38
N GLU A 99 3.41 -5.99 -3.60
CA GLU A 99 2.67 -7.10 -2.99
C GLU A 99 1.62 -6.62 -1.99
N LEU A 100 1.96 -5.63 -1.16
CA LEU A 100 1.01 -4.98 -0.25
C LEU A 100 -0.12 -4.32 -1.04
N GLN A 101 0.20 -3.49 -2.04
CA GLN A 101 -0.77 -2.75 -2.84
C GLN A 101 -1.73 -3.69 -3.58
N ASN A 102 -1.21 -4.77 -4.18
CA ASN A 102 -2.03 -5.81 -4.80
C ASN A 102 -2.94 -6.51 -3.80
N SER A 103 -2.43 -6.84 -2.60
CA SER A 103 -3.22 -7.46 -1.54
C SER A 103 -4.37 -6.56 -1.09
N LEU A 104 -4.11 -5.26 -0.92
CA LEU A 104 -5.12 -4.28 -0.55
C LEU A 104 -6.20 -4.13 -1.61
N ILE A 105 -5.81 -4.03 -2.89
CA ILE A 105 -6.77 -3.98 -3.99
C ILE A 105 -7.66 -5.22 -3.97
N HIS A 106 -7.08 -6.41 -3.77
CA HIS A 106 -7.83 -7.66 -3.72
C HIS A 106 -8.80 -7.72 -2.53
N ILE A 107 -8.35 -7.39 -1.32
CA ILE A 107 -9.16 -7.34 -0.10
C ILE A 107 -10.39 -6.42 -0.28
N ILE A 108 -10.19 -5.24 -0.89
CA ILE A 108 -11.28 -4.29 -1.15
C ILE A 108 -12.18 -4.81 -2.28
N THR A 109 -11.59 -5.33 -3.36
CA THR A 109 -12.33 -5.82 -4.54
C THR A 109 -13.18 -7.04 -4.20
N GLU A 110 -12.78 -7.88 -3.25
CA GLU A 110 -13.54 -9.06 -2.84
C GLU A 110 -14.46 -8.79 -1.63
N ASP A 111 -14.64 -7.53 -1.23
CA ASP A 111 -15.44 -7.12 -0.07
C ASP A 111 -15.08 -7.89 1.23
N LYS A 112 -13.80 -8.26 1.40
CA LYS A 112 -13.33 -8.92 2.64
C LYS A 112 -13.45 -7.99 3.85
N ILE A 113 -13.43 -6.68 3.59
CA ILE A 113 -13.77 -5.61 4.53
C ILE A 113 -15.01 -4.86 4.03
N PRO A 114 -15.91 -4.38 4.91
CA PRO A 114 -17.00 -3.51 4.52
C PRO A 114 -16.47 -2.24 3.83
N PHE A 115 -16.87 -2.00 2.58
CA PHE A 115 -16.31 -0.91 1.79
C PHE A 115 -16.52 0.45 2.46
N LYS A 116 -15.42 1.17 2.65
CA LYS A 116 -15.40 2.61 2.91
C LYS A 116 -14.59 3.29 1.82
N LYS A 117 -15.10 4.43 1.35
CA LYS A 117 -14.45 5.20 0.29
C LYS A 117 -13.01 5.62 0.63
N GLU A 118 -12.74 5.87 1.90
CA GLU A 118 -11.40 6.20 2.41
C GLU A 118 -10.36 5.10 2.17
N TYR A 119 -10.77 3.84 1.96
CA TYR A 119 -9.86 2.72 1.68
C TYR A 119 -9.20 2.82 0.32
N LEU A 120 -9.76 3.60 -0.61
CA LEU A 120 -9.10 3.92 -1.88
C LEU A 120 -7.83 4.77 -1.67
N ASN A 121 -7.69 5.42 -0.52
CA ASN A 121 -6.48 6.16 -0.15
C ASN A 121 -5.34 5.23 0.30
N PHE A 122 -5.61 3.96 0.56
CA PHE A 122 -4.56 2.97 0.83
C PHE A 122 -3.79 2.62 -0.45
N ILE A 123 -4.39 2.88 -1.62
CA ILE A 123 -3.78 2.58 -2.90
C ILE A 123 -2.96 3.78 -3.38
N ASN A 124 -1.66 3.57 -3.51
CA ASN A 124 -0.69 4.58 -3.90
C ASN A 124 -0.93 5.03 -5.34
N GLU A 125 -0.55 6.26 -5.61
CA GLU A 125 -0.79 6.91 -6.90
C GLU A 125 -0.17 6.16 -8.08
N GLU A 126 0.97 5.50 -7.90
CA GLU A 126 1.66 4.70 -8.89
C GLU A 126 0.83 3.45 -9.26
N HIS A 127 0.27 2.79 -8.26
CA HIS A 127 -0.57 1.59 -8.41
C HIS A 127 -1.97 1.89 -8.97
N ARG A 128 -2.39 3.16 -9.01
CA ARG A 128 -3.67 3.56 -9.64
C ARG A 128 -3.66 3.51 -11.17
N SER A 129 -2.50 3.28 -11.78
CA SER A 129 -2.35 3.00 -13.21
C SER A 129 -2.48 1.50 -13.54
N TYR A 130 -2.55 0.63 -12.53
CA TYR A 130 -2.56 -0.81 -12.75
C TYR A 130 -3.97 -1.30 -13.07
N ILE A 131 -4.04 -2.31 -13.94
CA ILE A 131 -5.31 -2.89 -14.40
C ILE A 131 -6.18 -3.37 -13.22
N LEU A 132 -5.58 -3.89 -12.15
CA LEU A 132 -6.29 -4.32 -10.94
C LEU A 132 -7.03 -3.16 -10.27
N PHE A 133 -6.43 -1.97 -10.23
CA PHE A 133 -7.10 -0.79 -9.69
C PHE A 133 -8.24 -0.35 -10.62
N GLU A 134 -8.06 -0.41 -11.94
CA GLU A 134 -9.15 -0.15 -12.90
C GLU A 134 -10.33 -1.11 -12.69
N PHE A 135 -10.05 -2.41 -12.46
CA PHE A 135 -11.07 -3.41 -12.15
C PHE A 135 -11.82 -3.06 -10.85
N LEU A 136 -11.09 -2.70 -9.79
CA LEU A 136 -11.68 -2.26 -8.53
C LEU A 136 -12.63 -1.08 -8.74
N ILE A 137 -12.18 -0.01 -9.39
CA ILE A 137 -13.00 1.18 -9.64
C ILE A 137 -14.21 0.85 -10.52
N GLY A 138 -14.02 0.05 -11.58
CA GLY A 138 -15.10 -0.42 -12.44
C GLY A 138 -16.19 -1.17 -11.66
N LYS A 139 -15.79 -2.10 -10.79
CA LYS A 139 -16.70 -2.81 -9.88
C LYS A 139 -17.47 -1.84 -8.98
N LEU A 140 -16.77 -0.90 -8.33
CA LEU A 140 -17.39 0.07 -7.42
C LEU A 140 -18.40 1.00 -8.13
N ILE A 141 -18.15 1.35 -9.40
CA ILE A 141 -19.11 2.12 -10.22
C ILE A 141 -20.37 1.29 -10.50
N GLN A 142 -20.21 0.03 -10.93
CA GLN A 142 -21.34 -0.87 -11.23
C GLN A 142 -22.21 -1.12 -9.99
N GLU A 143 -21.58 -1.23 -8.82
CA GLU A 143 -22.25 -1.37 -7.53
C GLU A 143 -22.80 -0.05 -6.98
N LYS A 144 -22.62 1.06 -7.70
CA LYS A 144 -23.04 2.42 -7.31
C LYS A 144 -22.44 2.88 -5.98
N LYS A 145 -21.28 2.34 -5.60
CA LYS A 145 -20.51 2.74 -4.41
C LYS A 145 -19.74 4.05 -4.65
N ILE A 146 -19.43 4.37 -5.90
CA ILE A 146 -18.81 5.64 -6.34
C ILE A 146 -19.45 6.13 -7.64
N ASP A 147 -19.38 7.44 -7.91
CA ASP A 147 -19.83 8.03 -9.17
C ASP A 147 -18.82 7.75 -10.30
N TYR A 148 -19.32 7.70 -11.55
CA TYR A 148 -18.49 7.51 -12.73
C TYR A 148 -17.39 8.57 -12.88
N LYS A 149 -17.74 9.87 -12.77
CA LYS A 149 -16.76 10.94 -12.98
C LYS A 149 -15.67 10.88 -11.92
N GLU A 150 -16.09 10.57 -10.70
CA GLU A 150 -15.17 10.34 -9.60
C GLU A 150 -14.22 9.15 -9.88
N GLY A 151 -14.77 7.99 -10.24
CA GLY A 151 -13.96 6.81 -10.53
C GLY A 151 -12.97 7.04 -11.68
N VAL A 152 -13.41 7.69 -12.76
CA VAL A 152 -12.51 8.03 -13.88
C VAL A 152 -11.37 8.97 -13.46
N ASN A 153 -11.63 9.92 -12.55
CA ASN A 153 -10.59 10.80 -12.04
C ASN A 153 -9.60 10.10 -11.10
N MET A 154 -9.98 8.97 -10.51
CA MET A 154 -9.12 8.19 -9.62
C MET A 154 -8.13 7.29 -10.38
N VAL A 155 -8.53 6.80 -11.56
CA VAL A 155 -7.71 5.94 -12.41
C VAL A 155 -6.75 6.79 -13.25
N LYS A 156 -5.47 6.44 -13.26
CA LYS A 156 -4.46 7.11 -14.10
C LYS A 156 -4.41 6.48 -15.50
N PHE A 157 -5.33 6.88 -16.37
CA PHE A 157 -5.35 6.42 -17.77
C PHE A 157 -4.19 7.00 -18.59
N ASN A 158 -3.69 6.20 -19.54
CA ASN A 158 -2.61 6.61 -20.44
C ASN A 158 -3.12 7.38 -21.67
N SER A 159 -4.40 7.20 -22.05
CA SER A 159 -4.99 7.85 -23.22
C SER A 159 -6.51 8.04 -23.12
N ASN A 160 -7.07 8.92 -23.95
CA ASN A 160 -8.52 9.10 -24.09
C ASN A 160 -9.23 7.84 -24.62
N LYS A 161 -8.50 6.97 -25.34
CA LYS A 161 -9.03 5.69 -25.81
C LYS A 161 -9.33 4.78 -24.63
N ASP A 162 -8.42 4.71 -23.66
CA ASP A 162 -8.57 3.87 -22.45
C ASP A 162 -9.77 4.30 -21.61
N ILE A 163 -10.02 5.61 -21.50
CA ILE A 163 -11.23 6.15 -20.85
C ILE A 163 -12.50 5.68 -21.56
N THR A 164 -12.49 5.67 -22.89
CA THR A 164 -13.64 5.25 -23.70
C THR A 164 -13.91 3.75 -23.54
N GLU A 165 -12.85 2.93 -23.52
CA GLU A 165 -12.93 1.49 -23.28
C GLU A 165 -13.43 1.19 -21.86
N PHE A 166 -12.90 1.88 -20.85
CA PHE A 166 -13.35 1.78 -19.46
C PHE A 166 -14.84 2.11 -19.33
N LYS A 167 -15.27 3.21 -19.95
CA LYS A 167 -16.68 3.61 -19.96
C LYS A 167 -17.57 2.54 -20.62
N ALA A 168 -17.16 2.01 -21.76
CA ALA A 168 -17.91 0.96 -22.46
C ALA A 168 -18.06 -0.31 -21.61
N LYS A 169 -17.05 -0.63 -20.79
CA LYS A 169 -17.01 -1.84 -19.98
C LYS A 169 -17.84 -1.75 -18.70
N TYR A 170 -17.80 -0.62 -18.00
CA TYR A 170 -18.36 -0.51 -16.64
C TYR A 170 -19.56 0.44 -16.50
N CYS A 171 -19.89 1.22 -17.53
CA CYS A 171 -20.87 2.31 -17.43
C CYS A 171 -22.04 2.20 -18.41
N ALA A 172 -22.21 1.04 -19.03
CA ALA A 172 -23.35 0.72 -19.90
C ALA A 172 -24.59 0.30 -19.09
#